data_AF-A0ABD3T6P2-F1
#
_entry.id   AF-A0ABD3T6P2-F1
#
_cell.length_a   1.000
_cell.length_b   1.000
_cell.length_c   1.000
_cell.angle_alpha   90.00
_cell.angle_beta   90.00
_cell.angle_gamma   90.00
#
_symmetry.space_group_name_H-M   'P 1'
#
loop_
_entity.id
_entity.type
_entity.pdbx_description
1 polymer ?
#
loop_
_entity_poly.entity_id
_entity_poly.type
_entity_poly.pdbx_seq_one_letter_code
_entity_poly.pdbx_strand_id
1 'polypeptide(L)' 'PQCNETWDGIMCWPATPVNQIRKQSCPNYINGFFTTGYATRKCLSDGQWYIHPNTNSSWTNYTDCMKHSNSQEVSTLIT' A
#
# COMPACT_ATOMS: atom_id res chain seq x y z
N PRO A 1 2.16 -21.36 -1.32
CA PRO A 1 3.07 -20.19 -1.38
C PRO A 1 2.35 -18.91 -0.95
N GLN A 2 3.07 -17.97 -0.35
CA GLN A 2 2.54 -16.70 0.13
C GLN A 2 3.63 -15.63 0.07
N CYS A 3 3.22 -14.37 0.02
CA CYS A 3 4.11 -13.24 0.29
C CYS A 3 4.33 -13.12 1.80
N ASN A 4 5.57 -12.90 2.20
CA ASN A 4 5.94 -12.74 3.60
C ASN A 4 5.37 -11.45 4.19
N GLU A 5 5.25 -11.41 5.51
CA GLU A 5 4.96 -10.18 6.22
C GLU A 5 6.05 -9.12 5.98
N THR A 6 5.64 -7.87 5.83
CA THR A 6 6.54 -6.78 5.49
C THR A 6 6.04 -5.44 6.02
N TRP A 7 6.93 -4.47 6.12
CA TRP A 7 6.63 -3.08 6.46
C TRP A 7 6.99 -2.22 5.25
N ASP A 8 6.07 -1.39 4.78
CA ASP A 8 6.27 -0.55 3.59
C ASP A 8 6.67 0.90 3.90
N GLY A 9 7.00 1.21 5.16
CA GLY A 9 7.23 2.57 5.63
C GLY A 9 6.01 3.23 6.27
N ILE A 10 4.80 2.68 6.08
CA ILE A 10 3.53 3.25 6.52
C ILE A 10 2.62 2.20 7.19
N MET A 11 2.51 1.00 6.67
CA MET A 11 1.68 -0.05 7.25
C MET A 11 2.39 -1.40 7.30
N CYS A 12 2.06 -2.15 8.34
CA CYS A 12 2.43 -3.55 8.43
C CYS A 12 1.52 -4.34 7.49
N TRP A 13 2.12 -5.04 6.54
CA TRP A 13 1.45 -5.94 5.63
C TRP A 13 1.65 -7.37 6.10
N PRO A 14 0.62 -8.02 6.65
CA PRO A 14 0.71 -9.41 7.06
C PRO A 14 0.85 -10.36 5.87
N ALA A 15 1.34 -11.58 6.15
CA ALA A 15 1.48 -12.63 5.15
C ALA A 15 0.17 -12.84 4.37
N THR A 16 0.29 -12.96 3.05
CA THR A 16 -0.86 -12.98 2.13
C THR A 16 -0.64 -14.06 1.06
N PRO A 17 -1.63 -14.93 0.79
CA PRO A 17 -1.53 -15.94 -0.26
C PRO A 17 -1.22 -15.36 -1.64
N VAL A 18 -0.51 -16.13 -2.48
CA VAL A 18 -0.23 -15.75 -3.86
C VAL A 18 -1.49 -15.45 -4.66
N ASN A 19 -1.38 -14.53 -5.62
CA ASN A 19 -2.48 -14.05 -6.47
C ASN A 19 -3.62 -13.34 -5.72
N GLN A 20 -3.42 -12.95 -4.46
CA GLN A 20 -4.39 -12.15 -3.71
C GLN A 20 -3.98 -10.68 -3.61
N ILE A 21 -4.98 -9.82 -3.44
CA ILE A 21 -4.79 -8.41 -3.08
C ILE A 21 -5.14 -8.27 -1.61
N ARG A 22 -4.16 -7.88 -0.80
CA ARG A 22 -4.40 -7.51 0.60
C ARG A 22 -4.95 -6.09 0.64
N LYS A 23 -5.99 -5.88 1.45
CA LYS A 23 -6.66 -4.59 1.65
C LYS A 23 -6.65 -4.27 3.14
N GLN A 24 -6.26 -3.04 3.50
CA GLN A 24 -6.28 -2.53 4.87
C GLN A 24 -6.82 -1.09 4.87
N SER A 25 -7.50 -0.69 5.94
CA SER A 25 -8.01 0.68 6.07
C SER A 25 -6.86 1.68 6.08
N CYS A 26 -7.08 2.86 5.53
CA CYS A 26 -6.07 3.92 5.54
C CYS A 26 -5.72 4.32 6.98
N PRO A 27 -4.43 4.51 7.31
CA PRO A 27 -4.02 4.88 8.66
C PRO A 27 -4.55 6.28 9.03
N ASN A 28 -4.94 6.45 10.28
CA ASN A 28 -5.46 7.72 10.81
C ASN A 28 -4.37 8.63 11.39
N TYR A 29 -3.12 8.16 11.46
CA TYR A 29 -2.01 8.94 11.99
C TYR A 29 -1.31 9.81 10.93
N ILE A 30 -1.63 9.61 9.65
CA ILE A 30 -1.14 10.47 8.56
C ILE A 30 -2.15 11.59 8.35
N ASN A 31 -1.70 12.83 8.55
CA ASN A 31 -2.56 13.99 8.35
C ASN A 31 -3.01 14.08 6.88
N GLY A 32 -4.29 14.38 6.67
CA GLY A 32 -4.89 14.48 5.34
C GLY A 32 -5.41 13.17 4.74
N PHE A 33 -4.99 11.99 5.23
CA PHE A 33 -5.50 10.72 4.70
C PHE A 33 -7.01 10.57 4.89
N PHE A 34 -7.69 10.08 3.86
CA PHE A 34 -9.08 9.67 3.92
C PHE A 34 -9.20 8.33 4.64
N THR A 35 -9.41 8.37 5.96
CA THR A 35 -9.38 7.21 6.87
C THR A 35 -10.43 6.15 6.57
N THR A 36 -11.50 6.49 5.86
CA THR A 36 -12.54 5.55 5.41
C THR A 36 -12.20 4.86 4.08
N GLY A 37 -11.13 5.30 3.41
CA GLY A 37 -10.57 4.64 2.23
C GLY A 37 -9.72 3.42 2.60
N TYR A 38 -9.16 2.79 1.57
CA TYR A 38 -8.32 1.62 1.75
C TYR A 38 -7.03 1.65 0.93
N ALA A 39 -5.94 1.24 1.58
CA ALA A 39 -4.70 0.91 0.89
C ALA A 39 -4.70 -0.56 0.47
N THR A 40 -4.08 -0.84 -0.67
CA THR A 40 -4.03 -2.20 -1.22
C THR A 40 -2.63 -2.60 -1.67
N ARG A 41 -2.27 -3.87 -1.46
CA ARG A 41 -0.99 -4.44 -1.87
C ARG A 41 -1.21 -5.80 -2.52
N LYS A 42 -0.59 -6.04 -3.67
CA LYS A 42 -0.80 -7.25 -4.46
C LYS A 42 0.32 -8.26 -4.22
N CYS A 43 -0.05 -9.49 -3.87
CA CYS A 43 0.85 -10.63 -3.81
C CYS A 43 0.82 -11.37 -5.16
N LEU A 44 1.98 -11.56 -5.78
CA LEU A 44 2.11 -12.18 -7.10
C LEU A 44 2.21 -13.71 -6.99
N SER A 45 2.15 -14.39 -8.14
CA SER A 45 2.17 -15.86 -8.24
C SER A 45 3.48 -16.49 -7.77
N ASP A 46 4.57 -15.74 -7.83
CA ASP A 46 5.93 -16.14 -7.43
C ASP A 46 6.19 -15.98 -5.92
N GLY A 47 5.19 -15.54 -5.14
CA GLY A 47 5.35 -15.28 -3.71
C GLY A 47 6.05 -13.96 -3.38
N GLN A 48 6.23 -13.08 -4.37
CA GLN A 48 6.76 -11.74 -4.17
C GLN A 48 5.64 -10.69 -4.15
N TRP A 49 5.85 -9.65 -3.35
CA TRP A 49 5.01 -8.46 -3.40
C TRP A 49 5.23 -7.73 -4.73
N TYR A 50 4.16 -7.16 -5.29
CA TYR A 50 4.25 -6.40 -6.53
C TYR A 50 5.33 -5.31 -6.46
N ILE A 51 6.17 -5.28 -7.50
CA ILE A 51 7.23 -4.30 -7.71
C ILE A 51 6.74 -3.27 -8.73
N HIS A 52 6.80 -1.99 -8.38
CA HIS A 52 6.39 -0.92 -9.28
C HIS A 52 7.45 -0.71 -10.37
N PRO A 53 7.07 -0.68 -11.67
CA PRO A 53 8.03 -0.72 -12.78
C PRO A 53 8.94 0.52 -12.83
N ASN A 54 8.47 1.67 -12.35
CA ASN A 54 9.23 2.91 -12.44
C ASN A 54 10.24 3.09 -11.29
N THR A 55 9.98 2.50 -10.12
CA THR A 55 10.83 2.63 -8.93
C THR A 55 11.60 1.34 -8.61
N ASN A 56 11.29 0.26 -9.34
CA ASN A 56 11.85 -1.08 -9.15
C ASN A 56 11.84 -1.55 -7.68
N SER A 57 10.83 -1.09 -6.93
CA SER A 57 10.69 -1.32 -5.49
C SER A 57 9.30 -1.84 -5.17
N SER A 58 9.20 -2.57 -4.06
CA SER A 58 7.92 -3.14 -3.63
C SER A 58 6.92 -2.06 -3.24
N TRP A 59 5.68 -2.17 -3.72
CA TRP A 59 4.77 -1.03 -3.77
C TRP A 59 3.38 -1.31 -3.19
N THR A 60 2.79 -0.27 -2.58
CA THR A 60 1.44 -0.25 -2.04
C THR A 60 0.62 0.85 -2.71
N ASN A 61 -0.62 0.53 -3.09
CA ASN A 61 -1.57 1.49 -3.63
C ASN A 61 -2.26 2.26 -2.50
N TYR A 62 -1.90 3.53 -2.32
CA TYR A 62 -2.53 4.47 -1.40
C TYR A 62 -3.51 5.44 -2.09
N THR A 63 -3.86 5.23 -3.37
CA THR A 63 -4.67 6.18 -4.15
C THR A 63 -6.02 6.48 -3.49
N ASP A 64 -6.66 5.48 -2.89
CA ASP A 64 -7.94 5.67 -2.18
C ASP A 64 -7.78 6.50 -0.90
N CYS A 65 -6.64 6.39 -0.22
CA CYS A 65 -6.31 7.20 0.96
C CYS A 65 -6.09 8.67 0.62
N MET A 66 -5.78 8.97 -0.65
CA MET A 66 -5.50 10.33 -1.11
C MET A 66 -6.72 11.06 -1.69
N LYS A 67 -7.82 10.37 -2.02
CA LYS A 67 -8.95 10.90 -2.81
C LYS A 67 -9.59 12.19 -2.30
N HIS A 68 -9.54 12.48 -1.01
CA HIS A 68 -10.12 13.67 -0.39
C HIS A 68 -9.11 14.62 0.25
N SER A 69 -7.81 14.28 0.22
CA SER A 69 -6.75 15.18 0.68
C SER A 69 -6.39 16.13 -0.45
N ASN A 70 -6.10 17.39 -0.14
CA ASN A 70 -5.43 18.29 -1.07
C ASN A 70 -4.14 17.61 -1.54
N SER A 71 -4.18 17.07 -2.75
CA SER A 71 -3.30 15.99 -3.23
C SER A 71 -1.84 16.43 -3.40
N GLN A 72 -1.55 17.72 -3.20
CA GLN A 72 -0.21 18.31 -3.30
C GLN A 72 0.64 18.13 -2.03
N GLU A 73 0.06 18.09 -0.83
CA GLU A 73 0.86 17.94 0.40
C GLU A 73 1.24 16.48 0.68
N VAL A 74 0.31 15.57 0.39
CA VAL A 74 0.43 14.14 0.74
C VAL A 74 1.30 13.36 -0.25
N SER A 75 1.35 13.76 -1.52
CA SER A 75 2.13 13.06 -2.56
C SER A 75 3.63 12.97 -2.24
N THR A 76 4.17 13.97 -1.54
CA THR A 76 5.58 14.02 -1.10
C THR A 76 5.94 13.04 0.02
N LEU A 77 4.95 12.45 0.72
CA LEU A 77 5.17 11.55 1.85
C LEU A 77 5.18 10.06 1.45
N ILE A 78 4.75 9.75 0.21
CA ILE A 78 4.50 8.37 -0.27
C ILE A 78 5.19 8.04 -1.60
N THR A 79 6.01 8.95 -2.12
CA THR A 79 6.87 8.73 -3.30
C THR A 79 8.27 8.33 -2.87
#